data_AF-A0A966SFW9-F1
#
_entry.id   AF-A0A966SFW9-F1
#
_cell.length_a   1.000
_cell.length_b   1.000
_cell.length_c   1.000
_cell.angle_alpha   90.00
_cell.angle_beta   90.00
_cell.angle_gamma   90.00
#
_symmetry.space_group_name_H-M   'P 1'
#
loop_
_entity.id
_entity.type
_entity.pdbx_description
1 polymer ?
#
loop_
_entity_poly.entity_id
_entity_poly.type
_entity_poly.pdbx_seq_one_letter_code
_entity_poly.pdbx_strand_id
1 'polypeptide(L)'
;MSRPPKLPLDRARAQACLYSNLAVPGTGSWAAGRRVTGACQLVIAVCGFLLLMTWALWFLWEWFRAGKLPFLVIYGNDGVLPPSYIKPLLIGLAGLGCFVSALGWAFLTSLLIRAEASRNAPR
;
A
#
# COMPACT_ATOMS: atom_id res chain seq x y z
N MET A 1 -12.65 -31.15 -16.51
CA MET A 1 -12.21 -30.88 -15.13
C MET A 1 -13.27 -30.01 -14.45
N SER A 2 -14.15 -30.62 -13.65
CA SER A 2 -15.11 -29.87 -12.82
C SER A 2 -14.34 -29.10 -11.75
N ARG A 3 -14.52 -27.77 -11.69
CA ARG A 3 -14.01 -26.99 -10.55
C ARG A 3 -14.67 -27.54 -9.29
N PRO A 4 -13.91 -27.88 -8.23
CA PRO A 4 -14.53 -28.25 -6.96
C PRO A 4 -15.47 -27.11 -6.53
N PRO A 5 -16.62 -27.43 -5.92
CA PRO A 5 -17.55 -26.42 -5.44
C PRO A 5 -16.77 -25.48 -4.51
N LYS A 6 -16.78 -24.18 -4.81
CA LYS A 6 -16.21 -23.17 -3.90
C LYS A 6 -16.98 -23.31 -2.59
N LEU A 7 -16.39 -23.91 -1.56
CA LEU A 7 -16.95 -23.85 -0.22
C LEU A 7 -17.26 -22.38 0.08
N PRO A 8 -18.45 -22.07 0.63
CA PRO A 8 -18.81 -20.70 0.96
C PRO A 8 -17.69 -20.11 1.82
N LEU A 9 -17.18 -18.95 1.39
CA LEU A 9 -16.07 -18.31 2.06
C LEU A 9 -16.54 -17.94 3.47
N ASP A 10 -16.04 -18.65 4.48
CA ASP A 10 -16.41 -18.44 5.87
C ASP A 10 -16.10 -16.99 6.30
N ARG A 11 -16.95 -16.41 7.15
CA ARG A 11 -16.78 -15.03 7.65
C ARG A 11 -15.41 -14.84 8.29
N ALA A 12 -14.92 -15.84 9.04
CA ALA A 12 -13.59 -15.82 9.64
C ALA A 12 -12.49 -15.71 8.57
N ARG A 13 -12.62 -16.46 7.46
CA ARG A 13 -11.68 -16.40 6.34
C ARG A 13 -11.73 -15.06 5.60
N ALA A 14 -12.91 -14.49 5.42
CA ALA A 14 -13.06 -13.16 4.83
C ALA A 14 -12.41 -12.06 5.70
N GLN A 15 -12.48 -12.20 7.01
CA GLN A 15 -11.85 -11.29 7.97
C GLN A 15 -10.33 -11.46 8.01
N ALA A 16 -9.82 -12.69 7.92
CA ALA A 16 -8.40 -12.94 7.73
C ALA A 16 -7.87 -12.28 6.44
N CYS A 17 -8.61 -12.37 5.33
CA CYS A 17 -8.23 -11.69 4.08
C CYS A 17 -8.13 -10.17 4.24
N LEU A 18 -9.03 -9.56 5.01
CA LEU A 18 -8.96 -8.12 5.30
C LEU A 18 -7.68 -7.77 6.07
N TYR A 19 -7.38 -8.49 7.17
CA TYR A 19 -6.17 -8.21 7.95
C TYR A 19 -4.89 -8.45 7.15
N SER A 20 -4.84 -9.50 6.34
CA SER A 20 -3.72 -9.75 5.45
C SER A 20 -3.51 -8.60 4.46
N ASN A 21 -4.58 -8.10 3.82
CA ASN A 21 -4.49 -6.97 2.89
C ASN A 21 -4.13 -5.64 3.59
N LEU A 22 -4.51 -5.43 4.84
CA LEU A 22 -4.10 -4.26 5.63
C LEU A 22 -2.62 -4.33 6.04
N ALA A 23 -2.13 -5.52 6.38
CA ALA A 23 -0.72 -5.72 6.71
C ALA A 23 0.17 -5.61 5.46
N VAL A 24 -0.20 -6.33 4.40
CA VAL A 24 0.51 -6.36 3.12
C VAL A 24 -0.51 -6.39 1.97
N PRO A 25 -0.72 -5.25 1.28
CA PRO A 25 -1.68 -5.16 0.19
C PRO A 25 -1.50 -6.27 -0.85
N GLY A 26 -2.59 -6.95 -1.18
CA GLY A 26 -2.62 -8.01 -2.20
C GLY A 26 -2.57 -9.44 -1.65
N THR A 27 -2.02 -9.66 -0.44
CA THR A 27 -1.90 -11.01 0.14
C THR A 27 -3.26 -11.63 0.48
N GLY A 28 -4.17 -10.85 1.04
CA GLY A 28 -5.54 -11.28 1.34
C GLY A 28 -6.36 -11.53 0.07
N SER A 29 -6.18 -10.69 -0.95
CA SER A 29 -6.81 -10.89 -2.27
C SER A 29 -6.34 -12.18 -2.93
N TRP A 30 -5.04 -12.50 -2.80
CA TRP A 30 -4.48 -13.75 -3.29
C TRP A 30 -5.05 -14.95 -2.53
N ALA A 31 -5.10 -14.89 -1.19
CA ALA A 31 -5.66 -15.94 -0.33
C ALA A 31 -7.16 -16.21 -0.59
N ALA A 32 -7.90 -15.19 -1.03
CA ALA A 32 -9.28 -15.28 -1.49
C ALA A 32 -9.44 -15.82 -2.93
N GLY A 33 -8.35 -16.19 -3.60
CA GLY A 33 -8.35 -16.74 -4.96
C GLY A 33 -8.35 -15.68 -6.08
N ARG A 34 -8.34 -14.38 -5.73
CA ARG A 34 -8.24 -13.26 -6.69
C ARG A 34 -6.77 -12.98 -7.02
N ARG A 35 -6.08 -13.99 -7.56
CA ARG A 35 -4.60 -13.99 -7.70
C ARG A 35 -4.05 -12.84 -8.53
N VAL A 36 -4.68 -12.51 -9.67
CA VAL A 36 -4.23 -11.40 -10.54
C VAL A 36 -4.37 -10.07 -9.81
N THR A 37 -5.54 -9.80 -9.22
CA THR A 37 -5.79 -8.60 -8.42
C THR A 37 -4.80 -8.49 -7.25
N GLY A 38 -4.58 -9.59 -6.53
CA GLY A 38 -3.63 -9.64 -5.43
C GLY A 38 -2.19 -9.36 -5.87
N ALA A 39 -1.75 -9.93 -6.99
CA ALA A 39 -0.43 -9.69 -7.55
C ALA A 39 -0.25 -8.22 -7.96
N CYS A 40 -1.23 -7.60 -8.63
CA CYS A 40 -1.17 -6.19 -8.99
C CYS A 40 -1.11 -5.28 -7.75
N GLN A 41 -1.96 -5.53 -6.75
CA GLN A 41 -1.94 -4.78 -5.49
C GLN A 41 -0.58 -4.88 -4.79
N LEU A 42 -0.02 -6.09 -4.73
CA LEU A 42 1.27 -6.33 -4.12
C LEU A 42 2.41 -5.62 -4.88
N VAL A 43 2.44 -5.72 -6.20
CA VAL A 43 3.48 -5.06 -7.02
C VAL A 43 3.43 -3.55 -6.84
N ILE A 44 2.26 -2.94 -6.92
CA ILE A 44 2.12 -1.48 -6.74
C ILE A 44 2.51 -1.08 -5.31
N ALA A 45 2.12 -1.86 -4.30
CA ALA A 45 2.51 -1.60 -2.92
C ALA A 45 4.03 -1.71 -2.71
N VAL A 46 4.68 -2.74 -3.27
CA VAL A 46 6.14 -2.91 -3.20
C VAL A 46 6.85 -1.76 -3.92
N CYS A 47 6.41 -1.36 -5.11
CA CYS A 47 6.97 -0.20 -5.80
C CYS A 47 6.81 1.09 -4.98
N GLY A 48 5.62 1.33 -4.41
CA GLY A 48 5.37 2.48 -3.55
C GLY A 48 6.24 2.48 -2.29
N PHE A 49 6.38 1.32 -1.66
CA PHE A 49 7.24 1.12 -0.48
C PHE A 49 8.72 1.38 -0.80
N LEU A 50 9.24 0.84 -1.91
CA LEU A 50 10.64 1.06 -2.30
C LEU A 50 10.94 2.54 -2.63
N LEU A 51 10.00 3.24 -3.24
CA LEU A 51 10.11 4.68 -3.48
C LEU A 51 10.12 5.46 -2.16
N LEU A 52 9.25 5.10 -1.20
CA LEU A 52 9.26 5.69 0.14
C LEU A 52 10.55 5.41 0.89
N MET A 53 11.11 4.20 0.78
CA MET A 53 12.43 3.88 1.36
C MET A 53 13.54 4.70 0.73
N THR A 54 13.54 4.86 -0.59
CA THR A 54 14.49 5.72 -1.30
C THR A 54 14.41 7.16 -0.80
N TRP A 55 13.19 7.69 -0.64
CA TRP A 55 12.97 9.03 -0.08
C TRP A 55 13.43 9.14 1.38
N ALA A 56 13.12 8.14 2.22
CA ALA A 56 13.50 8.12 3.63
C ALA A 56 15.02 8.07 3.82
N LEU A 57 15.71 7.25 3.02
CA LEU A 57 17.18 7.19 3.03
C LEU A 57 17.79 8.54 2.62
N TRP A 58 17.25 9.17 1.58
CA TRP A 58 17.69 10.52 1.20
C TRP A 58 17.44 11.53 2.33
N PHE A 59 16.26 11.50 2.97
CA PHE A 59 15.91 12.41 4.05
C PHE A 59 16.88 12.28 5.23
N LEU A 60 17.17 11.04 5.66
CA LEU A 60 18.12 10.76 6.72
C LEU A 60 19.52 11.23 6.34
N TRP A 61 19.98 10.90 5.12
CA TRP A 61 21.28 11.32 4.63
C TRP A 61 21.43 12.85 4.64
N GLU A 62 20.42 13.56 4.15
CA GLU A 62 20.44 15.02 4.10
C GLU A 62 20.40 15.63 5.51
N TRP A 63 19.64 15.05 6.43
CA TRP A 63 19.66 15.45 7.83
C TRP A 63 21.05 15.28 8.46
N PHE A 64 21.69 14.12 8.27
CA PHE A 64 23.04 13.88 8.77
C PHE A 64 24.07 14.82 8.14
N ARG A 65 23.99 15.05 6.83
CA ARG A 65 24.93 15.91 6.07
C ARG A 65 24.80 17.39 6.43
N ALA A 66 23.58 17.90 6.57
CA ALA A 66 23.31 19.31 6.80
C ALA A 66 23.27 19.69 8.29
N GLY A 67 23.19 18.70 9.20
CA GLY A 67 23.03 18.93 10.64
C GLY A 67 21.70 19.58 11.02
N LYS A 68 20.75 19.65 10.07
CA LYS A 68 19.42 20.27 10.22
C LYS A 68 18.39 19.41 9.51
N LEU A 69 17.17 19.38 10.04
CA LEU A 69 16.07 18.68 9.38
C LEU A 69 15.73 19.39 8.05
N PRO A 70 15.49 18.65 6.95
CA PRO A 70 15.18 19.24 5.64
C PRO A 70 14.03 20.25 5.66
N PHE A 71 13.04 20.11 6.54
CA PHE A 71 11.95 21.09 6.65
C PHE A 71 12.39 22.43 7.28
N LEU A 72 13.37 22.42 8.20
CA LEU A 72 13.93 23.67 8.74
C LEU A 72 14.72 24.42 7.67
N VAL A 73 15.33 23.71 6.72
CA VAL A 73 16.01 24.34 5.57
C VAL A 73 15.01 25.12 4.72
N ILE A 74 13.82 24.56 4.47
CA ILE A 74 12.74 25.24 3.74
C ILE A 74 12.26 26.47 4.53
N TYR A 75 12.03 26.31 5.83
CA TYR A 75 11.59 27.41 6.69
C TYR A 75 12.60 28.56 6.74
N GLY A 76 13.89 28.24 6.84
CA GLY A 76 14.98 29.22 6.82
C GLY A 76 15.29 29.82 5.44
N ASN A 77 14.68 29.28 4.37
CA ASN A 77 14.82 29.76 3.00
C ASN A 77 13.54 30.48 2.54
N ASP A 78 12.94 31.29 3.41
CA ASP A 78 11.69 32.04 3.19
C ASP A 78 10.51 31.17 2.72
N GLY A 79 10.49 29.90 3.10
CA GLY A 79 9.49 28.93 2.65
C GLY A 79 9.69 28.41 1.21
N VAL A 80 10.76 28.82 0.53
CA VAL A 80 11.08 28.40 -0.83
C VAL A 80 11.74 27.02 -0.80
N LEU A 81 11.18 26.08 -1.57
CA LEU A 81 11.72 24.72 -1.70
C LEU A 81 13.03 24.77 -2.51
N PRO A 82 14.16 24.27 -1.97
CA PRO A 82 15.41 24.16 -2.73
C PRO A 82 15.22 23.30 -4.00
N PRO A 83 15.78 23.69 -5.17
CA PRO A 83 15.65 22.91 -6.40
C PRO A 83 16.14 21.46 -6.26
N SER A 84 17.15 21.23 -5.40
CA SER A 84 17.67 19.90 -5.09
C SER A 84 16.66 18.99 -4.39
N TYR A 85 15.64 19.55 -3.73
CA TYR A 85 14.64 18.81 -2.95
C TYR A 85 13.42 18.41 -3.79
N ILE A 86 13.28 18.96 -5.01
CA ILE A 86 12.16 18.66 -5.92
C ILE A 86 12.13 17.18 -6.29
N LYS A 87 13.26 16.61 -6.74
CA LYS A 87 13.29 15.19 -7.15
C LYS A 87 12.97 14.24 -5.99
N PRO A 88 13.60 14.36 -4.80
CA PRO A 88 13.23 13.56 -3.63
C PRO A 88 11.75 13.74 -3.26
N LEU A 89 11.24 14.97 -3.23
CA LEU A 89 9.83 15.22 -2.93
C LEU A 89 8.90 14.47 -3.89
N LEU A 90 9.16 14.52 -5.19
CA LEU A 90 8.37 13.80 -6.20
C LEU A 90 8.47 12.28 -6.01
N ILE A 91 9.65 11.74 -5.67
CA ILE A 91 9.84 10.32 -5.36
C ILE A 91 9.01 9.91 -4.14
N GLY A 92 9.04 10.72 -3.07
CA GLY A 92 8.28 10.48 -1.85
C GLY A 92 6.77 10.53 -2.11
N LEU A 93 6.29 11.54 -2.84
CA LEU A 93 4.87 11.68 -3.19
C LEU A 93 4.40 10.56 -4.12
N ALA A 94 5.20 10.16 -5.11
CA ALA A 94 4.89 9.03 -5.99
C ALA A 94 4.84 7.73 -5.18
N GLY A 95 5.81 7.50 -4.30
CA GLY A 95 5.84 6.33 -3.42
C GLY A 95 4.62 6.25 -2.52
N LEU A 96 4.28 7.35 -1.86
CA LEU A 96 3.09 7.47 -1.02
C LEU A 96 1.81 7.23 -1.83
N GLY A 97 1.68 7.87 -2.99
CA GLY A 97 0.53 7.73 -3.87
C GLY A 97 0.33 6.29 -4.33
N CYS A 98 1.39 5.61 -4.79
CA CYS A 98 1.33 4.20 -5.17
C CYS A 98 0.93 3.31 -4.00
N PHE A 99 1.56 3.47 -2.83
CA PHE A 99 1.29 2.63 -1.67
C PHE A 99 -0.15 2.81 -1.14
N VAL A 100 -0.60 4.06 -0.97
CA VAL A 100 -1.96 4.37 -0.51
C VAL A 100 -3.01 3.89 -1.51
N SER A 101 -2.75 4.03 -2.81
CA SER A 101 -3.66 3.52 -3.85
C SER A 101 -3.76 2.00 -3.81
N ALA A 102 -2.64 1.30 -3.66
CA ALA A 102 -2.62 -0.15 -3.53
C ALA A 102 -3.34 -0.63 -2.26
N LEU A 103 -3.09 0.03 -1.13
CA LEU A 103 -3.74 -0.26 0.14
C LEU A 103 -5.24 -0.01 0.07
N GLY A 104 -5.67 1.12 -0.48
CA GLY A 104 -7.09 1.46 -0.69
C GLY A 104 -7.78 0.45 -1.60
N TRP A 105 -7.14 0.04 -2.69
CA TRP A 105 -7.65 -1.00 -3.57
C TRP A 105 -7.77 -2.36 -2.86
N ALA A 106 -6.75 -2.76 -2.10
CA ALA A 106 -6.76 -4.00 -1.33
C ALA A 106 -7.84 -3.98 -0.23
N PHE A 107 -8.05 -2.84 0.42
CA PHE A 107 -9.11 -2.64 1.39
C PHE A 107 -10.49 -2.79 0.76
N LEU A 108 -10.77 -2.08 -0.34
CA LEU A 108 -12.03 -2.21 -1.09
C LEU A 108 -12.27 -3.65 -1.55
N THR A 109 -11.23 -4.33 -2.06
CA THR A 109 -11.32 -5.74 -2.46
C THR A 109 -11.70 -6.64 -1.28
N SER A 110 -11.17 -6.36 -0.09
CA SER A 110 -11.50 -7.09 1.14
C SER A 110 -12.95 -6.88 1.56
N LEU A 111 -13.50 -5.66 1.41
CA LEU A 111 -14.91 -5.39 1.66
C LEU A 111 -15.81 -6.17 0.70
N LEU A 112 -15.45 -6.24 -0.58
CA LEU A 112 -16.17 -7.03 -1.59
C LEU A 112 -16.14 -8.53 -1.26
N ILE A 113 -14.99 -9.05 -0.81
CA ILE A 113 -14.84 -10.44 -0.36
C ILE A 113 -15.76 -10.71 0.85
N ARG A 114 -15.82 -9.78 1.82
CA ARG A 114 -16.71 -9.91 2.99
C ARG A 114 -18.19 -9.84 2.62
N ALA A 115 -18.56 -8.98 1.67
CA ALA A 115 -19.93 -8.89 1.16
C ALA A 115 -20.33 -10.18 0.44
N GLU A 116 -19.44 -10.77 -0.37
CA GLU A 116 -19.63 -12.06 -1.03
C GLU A 116 -19.80 -13.21 -0.03
N ALA A 117 -18.95 -13.26 1.01
CA ALA A 117 -19.06 -14.21 2.11
C ALA A 117 -20.42 -14.10 2.83
N SER A 118 -20.88 -12.88 3.10
CA SER A 118 -22.15 -12.65 3.81
C SER A 118 -23.37 -13.05 2.99
N ARG A 119 -23.32 -12.91 1.66
CA ARG A 119 -24.38 -13.33 0.75
C ARG A 119 -24.48 -14.86 0.61
N ASN A 120 -23.36 -15.56 0.78
CA ASN A 120 -23.26 -17.02 0.60
C ASN A 120 -23.37 -17.80 1.91
N ALA A 121 -23.58 -17.12 3.05
CA ALA A 121 -23.81 -17.79 4.32
C ALA A 121 -25.19 -18.51 4.30
N PRO A 122 -25.26 -19.80 4.70
CA PRO A 122 -26.54 -20.47 4.84
C PRO A 122 -27.40 -19.71 5.86
N ARG A 123 -28.67 -19.49 5.53
CA ARG A 123 -29.67 -18.91 6.43
C ARG A 123 -29.98 -19.87 7.57
#